data_AF-A0A661LX54-F1
#
_entry.id   AF-A0A661LX54-F1
#
_cell.length_a   1.000
_cell.length_b   1.000
_cell.length_c   1.000
_cell.angle_alpha   90.00
_cell.angle_beta   90.00
_cell.angle_gamma   90.00
#
_symmetry.space_group_name_H-M   'P 1'
#
loop_
_entity.id
_entity.type
_entity.pdbx_description
1 polymer ?
#
loop_
_entity_poly.entity_id
_entity_poly.type
_entity_poly.pdbx_seq_one_letter_code
_entity_poly.pdbx_strand_id
1 'polypeptide(L)' 'TGRVHGEDRENRDLLVFLLWETGAYTNAEIGEIFGIGYTAVSHIARRVKEQIPENHMVEEKYHRLKSQIKM' A
#
# COMPACT_ATOMS: atom_id res chain seq x y z
N THR A 1 -6.09 -14.52 -12.15
CA THR A 1 -5.46 -13.31 -11.58
C THR A 1 -3.95 -13.45 -11.67
N GLY A 2 -3.28 -12.55 -12.41
CA GLY A 2 -1.83 -12.60 -12.64
C GLY A 2 -1.05 -12.08 -11.43
N ARG A 3 0.07 -12.72 -11.11
CA ARG A 3 0.98 -12.23 -10.06
C ARG A 3 1.70 -10.98 -10.59
N VAL A 4 1.62 -9.88 -9.85
CA VAL A 4 2.47 -8.70 -10.05
C VAL A 4 3.82 -8.91 -9.35
N HIS A 5 4.89 -8.47 -10.01
CA HIS A 5 6.27 -8.67 -9.59
C HIS A 5 7.06 -7.36 -9.66
N GLY A 6 8.19 -7.30 -8.97
CA GLY A 6 9.08 -6.14 -9.00
C GLY A 6 8.39 -4.83 -8.61
N GLU A 7 8.63 -3.78 -9.39
CA GLU A 7 8.13 -2.43 -9.14
C GLU A 7 6.60 -2.34 -9.13
N ASP A 8 5.89 -3.10 -9.97
CA ASP A 8 4.42 -3.11 -9.98
C ASP A 8 3.84 -3.62 -8.67
N ARG A 9 4.52 -4.59 -8.05
CA ARG A 9 4.13 -5.09 -6.72
C ARG A 9 4.36 -4.02 -5.66
N GLU A 10 5.51 -3.36 -5.67
CA GLU A 10 5.82 -2.29 -4.71
C GLU A 10 4.85 -1.12 -4.82
N ASN A 11 4.53 -0.69 -6.04
CA ASN A 11 3.58 0.39 -6.28
C ASN A 11 2.17 0.01 -5.79
N ARG A 12 1.70 -1.20 -6.07
CA ARG A 12 0.43 -1.70 -5.52
C ARG A 12 0.45 -1.69 -3.99
N ASP A 13 1.52 -2.20 -3.40
CA ASP A 13 1.63 -2.33 -1.95
C ASP A 13 1.65 -0.96 -1.24
N LEU A 14 2.31 0.04 -1.83
CA LEU A 14 2.26 1.44 -1.39
C LEU A 14 0.85 2.04 -1.49
N LEU A 15 0.12 1.81 -2.58
CA LEU A 15 -1.25 2.30 -2.75
C LEU A 15 -2.23 1.64 -1.75
N VAL A 16 -2.08 0.33 -1.52
CA VAL A 16 -2.82 -0.41 -0.49
C VAL A 16 -2.56 0.21 0.88
N PHE A 17 -1.30 0.49 1.22
CA PHE A 17 -0.94 1.12 2.48
C PHE A 17 -1.53 2.53 2.62
N LEU A 18 -1.52 3.35 1.57
CA LEU A 18 -2.10 4.70 1.62
C LEU A 18 -3.61 4.66 1.87
N LEU A 19 -4.37 3.79 1.19
CA LEU A 19 -5.80 3.63 1.48
C LEU A 19 -6.03 3.14 2.91
N TRP A 20 -5.24 2.17 3.37
CA TRP A 20 -5.32 1.68 4.74
C TRP A 20 -5.02 2.77 5.78
N GLU A 21 -3.99 3.58 5.55
CA GLU A 21 -3.59 4.69 6.44
C GLU A 21 -4.69 5.75 6.58
N THR A 22 -5.48 5.99 5.54
CA THR A 22 -6.59 6.95 5.60
C THR A 22 -7.67 6.54 6.61
N GLY A 23 -7.80 5.24 6.90
CA GLY A 23 -8.88 4.70 7.72
C GLY A 23 -10.29 4.82 7.09
N ALA A 24 -10.39 5.31 5.85
CA ALA A 24 -11.67 5.52 5.18
C ALA A 24 -12.28 4.22 4.60
N TYR A 25 -11.45 3.17 4.46
CA TYR A 25 -11.84 1.88 3.91
C TYR A 25 -11.45 0.75 4.85
N THR A 26 -12.32 -0.25 4.96
CA THR A 26 -12.02 -1.52 5.61
C THR A 26 -11.05 -2.36 4.79
N ASN A 27 -10.38 -3.33 5.42
CA ASN A 27 -9.50 -4.26 4.71
C ASN A 27 -10.24 -5.08 3.65
N ALA A 28 -11.54 -5.33 3.81
CA ALA A 28 -12.34 -6.02 2.82
C ALA A 28 -12.54 -5.15 1.57
N GLU A 29 -12.95 -3.90 1.74
CA GLU A 29 -13.13 -2.93 0.64
C GLU A 29 -11.82 -2.68 -0.12
N ILE A 30 -10.70 -2.51 0.61
CA ILE A 30 -9.38 -2.38 -0.02
C ILE A 30 -9.03 -3.66 -0.79
N GLY A 31 -9.32 -4.82 -0.21
CA GLY A 31 -9.11 -6.11 -0.85
C GLY A 31 -9.87 -6.24 -2.18
N GLU A 32 -11.13 -5.84 -2.20
CA GLU A 32 -11.96 -5.81 -3.41
C GLU A 32 -11.40 -4.87 -4.48
N ILE A 33 -11.02 -3.63 -4.11
CA ILE A 33 -10.43 -2.65 -5.04
C ILE A 33 -9.19 -3.22 -5.76
N PHE A 34 -8.33 -3.95 -5.05
CA PHE A 34 -7.08 -4.49 -5.60
C PHE A 34 -7.17 -5.95 -6.04
N GLY A 35 -8.33 -6.61 -5.90
CA GLY A 35 -8.50 -8.03 -6.21
C GLY A 35 -7.65 -8.95 -5.33
N ILE A 36 -7.43 -8.58 -4.06
CA ILE A 36 -6.65 -9.33 -3.07
C ILE A 36 -7.49 -9.65 -1.83
N GLY A 37 -7.10 -10.68 -1.07
CA GLY A 37 -7.81 -11.03 0.16
C GLY A 37 -7.61 -9.98 1.27
N TYR A 38 -8.60 -9.80 2.14
CA TYR A 38 -8.53 -8.85 3.27
C TYR A 38 -7.33 -9.10 4.20
N THR A 39 -6.92 -10.36 4.38
CA THR A 39 -5.71 -10.71 5.17
C THR A 39 -4.44 -10.20 4.49
N ALA A 40 -4.38 -10.24 3.16
CA ALA A 40 -3.25 -9.72 2.40
C ALA A 40 -3.11 -8.20 2.60
N VAL A 41 -4.22 -7.47 2.71
CA VAL A 41 -4.20 -6.02 3.03
C VAL A 41 -3.48 -5.77 4.36
N SER A 42 -3.87 -6.46 5.43
CA SER A 42 -3.19 -6.31 6.73
C SER A 42 -1.70 -6.65 6.68
N HIS A 43 -1.33 -7.71 5.96
CA HIS A 43 0.07 -8.10 5.79
C HIS A 43 0.87 -7.07 4.99
N ILE A 44 0.28 -6.52 3.93
CA ILE A 44 0.89 -5.47 3.12
C ILE A 44 1.08 -4.22 3.96
N ALA A 45 0.03 -3.75 4.64
CA ALA A 45 0.07 -2.54 5.44
C ALA A 45 1.15 -2.60 6.52
N ARG A 46 1.23 -3.73 7.26
CA ARG A 46 2.29 -3.95 8.25
C ARG A 46 3.69 -3.87 7.63
N ARG A 47 3.91 -4.61 6.54
CA ARG A 47 5.23 -4.66 5.88
C ARG A 47 5.64 -3.30 5.29
N VAL A 48 4.73 -2.58 4.64
CA VAL A 48 5.06 -1.27 4.07
C VAL A 48 5.37 -0.26 5.19
N LYS A 49 4.60 -0.29 6.28
CA LYS A 49 4.88 0.53 7.47
C LYS A 49 6.27 0.28 8.06
N GLU A 50 6.70 -0.97 8.11
CA GLU A 50 8.06 -1.37 8.56
C GLU A 50 9.14 -0.93 7.56
N GLN A 51 8.85 -0.96 6.25
CA GLN A 51 9.81 -0.62 5.19
C GLN A 51 10.07 0.88 5.02
N ILE A 52 9.08 1.74 5.27
CA ILE A 52 9.22 3.19 5.10
C ILE A 52 10.45 3.75 5.83
N PRO A 53 10.66 3.52 7.14
CA PRO A 53 11.83 4.06 7.83
C PRO A 53 13.15 3.36 7.48
N GLU A 54 13.11 2.15 6.90
CA GLU A 54 14.30 1.35 6.61
C GLU A 54 14.82 1.53 5.18
N ASN A 55 13.97 2.00 4.26
CA ASN A 55 14.30 2.12 2.85
C ASN A 55 13.97 3.53 2.32
N HIS A 56 15.03 4.32 2.14
CA HIS A 56 14.93 5.71 1.68
C HIS A 56 14.18 5.87 0.33
N MET A 57 14.32 4.92 -0.59
CA MET A 57 13.58 5.00 -1.87
C MET A 57 12.07 4.80 -1.68
N VAL A 58 11.67 3.93 -0.75
CA VAL A 58 10.26 3.70 -0.41
C VAL A 58 9.70 4.91 0.34
N GLU A 59 10.47 5.48 1.26
CA GLU A 59 10.14 6.70 1.99
C GLU A 59 9.87 7.88 1.04
N GLU A 60 10.78 8.15 0.10
CA GLU A 60 10.61 9.21 -0.90
C GLU A 60 9.37 9.00 -1.76
N LYS A 61 9.16 7.77 -2.27
CA LYS A 61 7.95 7.43 -3.04
C LYS A 61 6.68 7.66 -2.23
N TYR A 62 6.67 7.24 -0.95
CA TYR A 62 5.55 7.44 -0.05
C TYR A 62 5.23 8.93 0.16
N HIS A 63 6.22 9.75 0.52
CA HIS A 63 6.00 11.18 0.72
C HIS A 63 5.55 11.90 -0.54
N ARG A 64 6.12 11.55 -1.70
CA ARG A 64 5.72 12.11 -2.99
C ARG A 64 4.29 11.75 -3.37
N LEU A 65 3.84 10.53 -3.08
CA LEU A 65 2.44 10.13 -3.31
C LEU A 65 1.51 10.86 -2.33
N LYS A 66 1.88 10.89 -1.05
CA LYS A 66 1.12 11.56 0.00
C LYS A 66 0.97 13.07 -0.24
N SER A 67 1.97 13.73 -0.84
CA SER A 67 1.86 15.16 -1.18
C SER A 67 0.92 15.45 -2.36
N GLN A 68 0.62 14.45 -3.20
CA GLN A 68 -0.29 14.59 -4.34
C GLN A 68 -1.75 14.31 -3.96
N ILE A 69 -1.95 13.49 -2.92
CA ILE A 69 -3.27 13.18 -2.39
C ILE A 69 -3.54 14.18 -1.26
N LYS A 70 -4.44 15.14 -1.48
CA LYS A 70 -4.97 15.96 -0.39
C LYS A 70 -5.83 15.06 0.49
N MET A 71 -5.22 14.50 1.54
CA MET A 71 -5.94 13.83 2.62
C MET A 71 -6.34 14.84 3.69
#